data_AF-A0A947VA49-F1
#
_entry.id   AF-A0A947VA49-F1
#
_cell.length_a   1.000
_cell.length_b   1.000
_cell.length_c   1.000
_cell.angle_alpha   90.00
_cell.angle_beta   90.00
_cell.angle_gamma   90.00
#
_symmetry.space_group_name_H-M   'P 1'
#
loop_
_entity.id
_entity.type
_entity.pdbx_description
1 polymer ?
#
loop_
_entity_poly.entity_id
_entity_poly.type
_entity_poly.pdbx_seq_one_letter_code
_entity_poly.pdbx_strand_id
1 'polypeptide(L)'
;MASEKLFKGGVEIQNGAFILRVTKDRLQAVVTMKDAKAGVQLDNNLLQKELAENGIVGGLLPAPEPTGGGSFVVAKGVPPAMGENARVKMHVKPAIPGPQRTDPDKDQVDFRELGTIVNVAKDRLLLEKIAPTQGKAGQDVFGIGIPAKPGKDSKLKYGKGVTLSPDEMKIFAALDGKFVMDDGRPTVFGEHSITGDVDMKVGNIVFGGSKLTISGEVLPGFSVKCR
;
A
#
# COMPACT_ATOMS: atom_id res chain seq x y z
N MET A 1 1.41 -32.52 25.50
CA MET A 1 2.82 -32.17 25.80
C MET A 1 3.82 -32.54 24.69
N ALA A 2 3.41 -33.12 23.55
CA ALA A 2 4.32 -33.43 22.42
C ALA A 2 4.79 -32.19 21.64
N SER A 3 3.98 -31.12 21.59
CA SER A 3 4.30 -29.90 20.83
C SER A 3 5.51 -29.13 21.37
N GLU A 4 5.74 -29.08 22.69
CA GLU A 4 6.87 -28.31 23.25
C GLU A 4 8.25 -28.89 22.91
N LYS A 5 8.36 -30.22 22.73
CA LYS A 5 9.63 -30.87 22.39
C LYS A 5 10.10 -30.50 21.00
N LEU A 6 9.18 -30.34 20.05
CA LEU A 6 9.46 -29.94 18.66
C LEU A 6 10.11 -28.55 18.56
N PHE A 7 9.87 -27.65 19.53
CA PHE A 7 10.41 -26.28 19.52
C PHE A 7 11.71 -26.09 20.33
N LYS A 8 11.93 -26.85 21.42
CA LYS A 8 13.06 -26.64 22.35
C LYS A 8 14.24 -27.57 22.13
N GLY A 9 14.04 -28.78 21.58
CA GLY A 9 15.11 -29.76 21.36
C GLY A 9 15.00 -30.52 20.03
N GLY A 10 13.79 -30.63 19.50
CA GLY A 10 13.44 -31.52 18.40
C GLY A 10 13.08 -32.92 18.90
N VAL A 11 12.43 -33.69 18.03
CA VAL A 11 12.05 -35.09 18.27
C VAL A 11 12.94 -35.96 17.40
N GLU A 12 13.55 -36.97 17.99
CA GLU A 12 14.34 -37.95 17.25
C GLU A 12 13.40 -38.88 16.45
N ILE A 13 13.69 -39.04 15.16
CA ILE A 13 12.90 -39.85 14.23
C ILE A 13 13.82 -40.83 13.48
N GLN A 14 13.24 -41.88 12.89
CA GLN A 14 13.96 -42.95 12.19
C GLN A 14 15.14 -43.50 13.00
N ASN A 15 14.86 -44.04 14.19
CA ASN A 15 15.86 -44.61 15.10
C ASN A 15 16.96 -43.64 15.55
N GLY A 16 16.67 -42.34 15.61
CA GLY A 16 17.61 -41.32 16.11
C GLY A 16 18.60 -40.80 15.06
N ALA A 17 18.46 -41.22 13.80
CA ALA A 17 19.28 -40.73 12.69
C ALA A 17 18.98 -39.26 12.35
N PHE A 18 17.73 -38.83 12.54
CA PHE A 18 17.30 -37.47 12.26
C PHE A 18 16.58 -36.82 13.44
N ILE A 19 16.62 -35.49 13.47
CA ILE A 19 15.95 -34.66 14.46
C ILE A 19 14.91 -33.79 13.74
N LEU A 20 13.64 -34.02 14.04
CA LEU A 20 12.51 -33.23 13.58
C LEU A 20 12.32 -32.00 14.48
N ARG A 21 12.27 -30.82 13.89
CA ARG A 21 12.02 -29.54 14.55
C ARG A 21 10.95 -28.76 13.82
N VAL A 22 10.20 -27.97 14.57
CA VAL A 22 9.28 -26.99 14.00
C VAL A 22 9.78 -25.60 14.34
N THR A 23 9.75 -24.70 13.35
CA THR A 23 10.14 -23.30 13.53
C THR A 23 9.23 -22.61 14.54
N LYS A 24 9.72 -21.58 15.23
CA LYS A 24 8.96 -20.88 16.29
C LYS A 24 7.64 -20.27 15.80
N ASP A 25 7.60 -19.86 14.52
CA ASP A 25 6.42 -19.35 13.83
C ASP A 25 5.43 -20.45 13.40
N ARG A 26 5.78 -21.73 13.61
CA ARG A 26 5.01 -22.92 13.22
C ARG A 26 4.79 -23.08 11.73
N LEU A 27 5.53 -22.35 10.89
CA LEU A 27 5.35 -22.38 9.44
C LEU A 27 6.20 -23.43 8.73
N GLN A 28 7.22 -24.00 9.37
CA GLN A 28 8.07 -25.00 8.74
C GLN A 28 8.38 -26.14 9.69
N ALA A 29 8.32 -27.36 9.16
CA ALA A 29 8.88 -28.55 9.79
C ALA A 29 10.19 -28.89 9.07
N VAL A 30 11.27 -28.99 9.83
CA VAL A 30 12.62 -29.24 9.34
C VAL A 30 13.18 -30.47 10.02
N VAL A 31 13.75 -31.36 9.23
CA VAL A 31 14.45 -32.56 9.68
C VAL A 31 15.94 -32.35 9.46
N THR A 32 16.74 -32.52 10.50
CA THR A 32 18.21 -32.37 10.42
C THR A 32 18.88 -33.71 10.72
N MET A 33 19.84 -34.11 9.90
CA MET A 33 20.67 -35.30 10.17
C MET A 33 21.54 -35.09 11.40
N LYS A 34 21.55 -36.07 12.31
CA LYS A 34 22.40 -36.03 13.51
C LYS A 34 23.87 -36.35 13.18
N ASP A 35 24.09 -37.29 12.25
CA ASP A 35 25.42 -37.71 11.80
C ASP A 35 25.48 -37.81 10.26
N ALA A 36 26.19 -36.89 9.62
CA ALA A 36 26.39 -36.87 8.15
C ALA A 36 27.20 -38.07 7.60
N LYS A 37 27.70 -38.95 8.48
CA LYS A 37 28.47 -40.17 8.14
C LYS A 37 27.64 -41.44 8.13
N ALA A 38 26.40 -41.39 8.64
CA ALA A 38 25.50 -42.53 8.58
C ALA A 38 24.91 -42.58 7.15
N GLY A 39 25.18 -43.64 6.39
CA GLY A 39 24.58 -43.88 5.07
C GLY A 39 23.06 -44.14 5.10
N VAL A 40 22.37 -43.60 6.11
CA VAL A 40 20.93 -43.73 6.34
C VAL A 40 20.23 -42.74 5.43
N GLN A 41 19.48 -43.26 4.46
CA GLN A 41 18.60 -42.44 3.62
C GLN A 41 17.30 -42.15 4.36
N LEU A 42 16.79 -40.95 4.16
CA LEU A 42 15.51 -40.52 4.72
C LEU A 42 14.37 -41.29 4.05
N ASP A 43 13.70 -42.18 4.79
CA ASP A 43 12.55 -42.93 4.27
C ASP A 43 11.30 -42.04 4.28
N ASN A 44 10.79 -41.69 3.10
CA ASN A 44 9.61 -40.81 2.97
C ASN A 44 8.32 -41.41 3.54
N ASN A 45 8.14 -42.74 3.48
CA ASN A 45 6.93 -43.39 3.99
C ASN A 45 6.93 -43.40 5.52
N LEU A 46 8.07 -43.70 6.13
CA LEU A 46 8.23 -43.66 7.58
C LEU A 46 8.14 -42.22 8.09
N LEU A 47 8.78 -41.28 7.40
CA LEU A 47 8.73 -39.84 7.70
C LEU A 47 7.27 -39.33 7.73
N GLN A 48 6.45 -39.64 6.72
CA GLN A 48 5.06 -39.19 6.70
C GLN A 48 4.25 -39.71 7.90
N LYS A 49 4.47 -40.96 8.33
CA LYS A 49 3.83 -41.51 9.53
C LYS A 49 4.27 -40.79 10.79
N GLU A 50 5.58 -40.63 10.98
CA GLU A 50 6.14 -39.94 12.14
C GLU A 50 5.70 -38.46 12.20
N LEU A 51 5.59 -37.78 11.05
CA LEU A 51 5.06 -36.41 10.98
C LEU A 51 3.61 -36.36 11.48
N ALA A 52 2.76 -37.27 11.00
CA ALA A 52 1.36 -37.35 11.42
C ALA A 52 1.22 -37.68 12.93
N GLU A 53 2.04 -38.60 13.45
CA GLU A 53 2.08 -38.94 14.89
C GLU A 53 2.52 -37.74 15.76
N ASN A 54 3.40 -36.89 15.24
CA ASN A 54 3.81 -35.65 15.89
C ASN A 54 2.82 -34.48 15.65
N GLY A 55 1.69 -34.74 15.00
CA GLY A 55 0.62 -33.77 14.72
C GLY A 55 0.90 -32.84 13.55
N ILE A 56 1.96 -33.07 12.77
CA ILE A 56 2.29 -32.31 11.57
C ILE A 56 1.46 -32.87 10.42
N VAL A 57 0.34 -32.21 10.15
CA VAL A 57 -0.67 -32.63 9.16
C VAL A 57 -0.90 -31.58 8.07
N GLY A 58 -0.43 -30.35 8.29
CA GLY A 58 -0.57 -29.23 7.36
C GLY A 58 0.67 -29.04 6.50
N GLY A 59 0.47 -28.84 5.19
CA GLY A 59 1.54 -28.38 4.31
C GLY A 59 2.66 -29.40 4.06
N LEU A 60 2.39 -30.70 4.20
CA LEU A 60 3.34 -31.78 3.94
C LEU A 60 3.90 -31.68 2.51
N LEU A 61 5.22 -31.74 2.39
CA LEU A 61 5.87 -31.72 1.09
C LEU A 61 5.92 -33.14 0.49
N PRO A 62 5.70 -33.29 -0.83
CA PRO A 62 5.78 -34.60 -1.48
C PRO A 62 7.20 -35.16 -1.48
N ALA A 63 8.20 -34.28 -1.44
CA ALA A 63 9.60 -34.62 -1.30
C ALA A 63 10.28 -33.63 -0.33
N PRO A 64 11.19 -34.09 0.54
CA PRO A 64 11.97 -33.23 1.41
C PRO A 64 12.85 -32.26 0.60
N GLU A 65 12.75 -30.97 0.88
CA GLU A 65 13.55 -29.94 0.20
C GLU A 65 14.82 -29.61 1.00
N PRO A 66 16.02 -29.71 0.41
CA PRO A 66 17.26 -29.42 1.12
C PRO A 66 17.40 -27.92 1.43
N THR A 67 17.70 -27.58 2.69
CA THR A 67 17.99 -26.20 3.14
C THR A 67 19.47 -25.94 3.40
N GLY A 68 20.31 -26.98 3.27
CA GLY A 68 21.76 -26.94 3.51
C GLY A 68 22.15 -27.55 4.86
N GLY A 69 23.42 -27.94 5.00
CA GLY A 69 23.97 -28.48 6.26
C GLY A 69 23.32 -29.78 6.74
N GLY A 70 22.82 -30.62 5.82
CA GLY A 70 22.12 -31.88 6.17
C GLY A 70 20.71 -31.69 6.74
N SER A 71 20.09 -30.53 6.50
CA SER A 71 18.70 -30.26 6.87
C SER A 71 17.77 -30.26 5.66
N PHE A 72 16.54 -30.74 5.88
CA PHE A 72 15.50 -30.85 4.89
C PHE A 72 14.18 -30.29 5.43
N VAL A 73 13.49 -29.46 4.65
CA VAL A 73 12.12 -29.05 4.96
C VAL A 73 11.19 -30.16 4.51
N VAL A 74 10.29 -30.58 5.39
CA VAL A 74 9.36 -31.70 5.14
C VAL A 74 7.89 -31.27 5.20
N ALA A 75 7.61 -30.10 5.77
CA ALA A 75 6.30 -29.46 5.70
C ALA A 75 6.44 -27.93 5.69
N LYS A 76 5.58 -27.25 4.94
CA LYS A 76 5.46 -25.79 4.87
C LYS A 76 4.00 -25.36 5.05
N GLY A 77 3.75 -24.68 6.16
CA GLY A 77 2.50 -23.96 6.37
C GLY A 77 2.33 -22.79 5.39
N VAL A 78 1.11 -22.29 5.31
CA VAL A 78 0.76 -21.10 4.54
C VAL A 78 0.83 -19.89 5.47
N PRO A 79 1.76 -18.93 5.27
CA PRO A 79 1.79 -17.73 6.10
C PRO A 79 0.52 -16.88 5.89
N PRO A 80 -0.01 -16.22 6.94
CA PRO A 80 -1.10 -15.28 6.77
C PRO A 80 -0.64 -14.06 5.96
N ALA A 81 -1.48 -13.59 5.03
CA ALA A 81 -1.25 -12.35 4.29
C ALA A 81 -2.06 -11.22 4.92
N MET A 82 -1.39 -10.14 5.34
CA MET A 82 -2.07 -8.97 5.89
C MET A 82 -2.90 -8.25 4.81
N GLY A 83 -4.04 -7.71 5.21
CA GLY A 83 -4.82 -6.83 4.35
C GLY A 83 -4.13 -5.50 4.11
N GLU A 84 -4.37 -4.90 2.95
CA GLU A 84 -3.88 -3.57 2.60
C GLU A 84 -4.74 -2.49 3.29
N ASN A 85 -4.09 -1.48 3.85
CA ASN A 85 -4.80 -0.33 4.42
C ASN A 85 -5.54 0.45 3.33
N ALA A 86 -6.61 1.14 3.74
CA ALA A 86 -7.29 2.10 2.90
C ALA A 86 -6.29 3.18 2.42
N ARG A 87 -6.38 3.55 1.15
CA ARG A 87 -5.53 4.59 0.55
C ARG A 87 -6.37 5.58 -0.22
N VAL A 88 -5.85 6.79 -0.41
CA VAL A 88 -6.53 7.83 -1.18
C VAL A 88 -5.85 7.98 -2.53
N LYS A 89 -6.63 7.89 -3.60
CA LYS A 89 -6.22 8.15 -4.97
C LYS A 89 -6.63 9.57 -5.35
N MET A 90 -5.67 10.38 -5.80
CA MET A 90 -5.93 11.73 -6.30
C MET A 90 -6.20 11.68 -7.80
N HIS A 91 -7.34 12.24 -8.22
CA HIS A 91 -7.72 12.40 -9.63
C HIS A 91 -7.38 13.80 -10.17
N VAL A 92 -7.14 14.75 -9.27
CA VAL A 92 -6.65 16.09 -9.58
C VAL A 92 -5.37 16.32 -8.77
N LYS A 93 -4.29 16.73 -9.46
CA LYS A 93 -3.04 17.10 -8.81
C LYS A 93 -3.13 18.56 -8.34
N PRO A 94 -2.66 18.89 -7.13
CA PRO A 94 -2.59 20.28 -6.69
C PRO A 94 -1.58 21.06 -7.56
N ALA A 95 -1.71 22.37 -7.56
CA ALA A 95 -0.75 23.26 -8.22
C ALA A 95 0.66 23.02 -7.67
N ILE A 96 1.63 22.85 -8.56
CA ILE A 96 3.06 22.91 -8.24
C ILE A 96 3.58 24.16 -8.96
N PRO A 97 3.75 25.29 -8.26
CA PRO A 97 4.20 26.52 -8.89
C PRO A 97 5.57 26.34 -9.53
N GLY A 98 5.70 26.73 -10.80
CA GLY A 98 6.96 26.72 -11.51
C GLY A 98 6.78 26.97 -13.00
N PRO A 99 7.84 27.40 -13.71
CA PRO A 99 7.77 27.64 -15.15
C PRO A 99 7.30 26.40 -15.89
N GLN A 100 6.22 26.51 -16.65
CA GLN A 100 5.72 25.39 -17.43
C GLN A 100 6.33 25.39 -18.83
N ARG A 101 6.62 24.17 -19.33
CA ARG A 101 6.86 23.97 -20.75
C ARG A 101 5.54 24.13 -21.48
N THR A 102 5.49 25.08 -22.40
CA THR A 102 4.31 25.33 -23.24
C THR A 102 4.18 24.31 -24.36
N ASP A 103 5.26 23.62 -24.72
CA ASP A 103 5.29 22.57 -25.73
C ASP A 103 6.31 21.48 -25.31
N PRO A 104 5.92 20.19 -25.20
CA PRO A 104 6.84 19.12 -24.85
C PRO A 104 7.93 18.87 -25.92
N ASP A 105 7.71 19.27 -27.18
CA ASP A 105 8.63 19.10 -28.30
C ASP A 105 9.55 20.32 -28.53
N LYS A 106 9.35 21.42 -27.78
CA LYS A 106 10.22 22.61 -27.83
C LYS A 106 10.82 22.91 -26.46
N ASP A 107 12.11 23.26 -26.44
CA ASP A 107 12.80 23.75 -25.25
C ASP A 107 12.43 25.20 -24.87
N GLN A 108 11.21 25.63 -25.19
CA GLN A 108 10.72 26.96 -24.82
C GLN A 108 9.91 26.85 -23.53
N VAL A 109 10.42 27.47 -22.48
CA VAL A 109 9.77 27.58 -21.18
C VAL A 109 9.12 28.95 -21.08
N ASP A 110 7.81 29.00 -20.83
CA ASP A 110 7.14 30.26 -20.57
C ASP A 110 7.17 30.56 -19.07
N PHE A 111 8.04 31.49 -18.69
CA PHE A 111 8.21 31.93 -17.31
C PHE A 111 7.01 32.71 -16.76
N ARG A 112 6.00 33.00 -17.59
CA ARG A 112 4.74 33.63 -17.18
C ARG A 112 3.68 32.59 -16.85
N GLU A 113 3.75 31.38 -17.39
CA GLU A 113 2.82 30.29 -17.08
C GLU A 113 3.35 29.45 -15.92
N LEU A 114 2.97 29.83 -14.69
CA LEU A 114 3.47 29.20 -13.47
C LEU A 114 2.58 28.08 -12.93
N GLY A 115 1.38 27.86 -13.49
CA GLY A 115 0.45 26.83 -13.03
C GLY A 115 -0.01 27.01 -11.58
N THR A 116 -0.10 28.25 -11.09
CA THR A 116 -0.39 28.59 -9.69
C THR A 116 -1.83 28.28 -9.27
N ILE A 117 -2.74 28.11 -10.24
CA ILE A 117 -4.14 27.79 -10.02
C ILE A 117 -4.51 26.52 -10.80
N VAL A 118 -5.00 25.52 -10.08
CA VAL A 118 -5.65 24.35 -10.68
C VAL A 118 -7.15 24.56 -10.62
N ASN A 119 -7.75 24.82 -11.78
CA ASN A 119 -9.20 24.98 -11.90
C ASN A 119 -9.88 23.62 -12.00
N VAL A 120 -10.96 23.44 -11.26
CA VAL A 120 -11.84 22.28 -11.34
C VAL A 120 -13.27 22.75 -11.58
N ALA A 121 -14.00 21.98 -12.37
CA ALA A 121 -15.42 22.22 -12.59
C ALA A 121 -16.26 21.57 -11.47
N LYS A 122 -17.47 22.07 -11.25
CA LYS A 122 -18.47 21.42 -10.42
C LYS A 122 -18.68 19.96 -10.85
N ASP A 123 -18.89 19.09 -9.86
CA ASP A 123 -19.06 17.64 -10.01
C ASP A 123 -17.82 16.90 -10.52
N ARG A 124 -16.66 17.57 -10.64
CA ARG A 124 -15.37 16.93 -10.94
C ARG A 124 -14.95 16.03 -9.79
N LEU A 125 -14.61 14.78 -10.09
CA LEU A 125 -13.98 13.86 -9.12
C LEU A 125 -12.58 14.36 -8.74
N LEU A 126 -12.37 14.59 -7.44
CA LEU A 126 -11.12 15.09 -6.87
C LEU A 126 -10.31 13.96 -6.25
N LEU A 127 -10.91 13.25 -5.30
CA LEU A 127 -10.29 12.15 -4.55
C LEU A 127 -11.20 10.92 -4.53
N GLU A 128 -10.57 9.76 -4.43
CA GLU A 128 -11.24 8.47 -4.28
C GLU A 128 -10.54 7.65 -3.19
N LYS A 129 -11.30 7.17 -2.21
CA LYS A 129 -10.85 6.17 -1.24
C LYS A 129 -10.84 4.81 -1.93
N ILE A 130 -9.70 4.14 -1.87
CA ILE A 130 -9.59 2.71 -2.13
C ILE A 130 -9.79 2.01 -0.79
N ALA A 131 -10.82 1.16 -0.73
CA ALA A 131 -11.20 0.43 0.48
C ALA A 131 -10.04 -0.47 0.98
N PRO A 132 -9.95 -0.71 2.30
CA PRO A 132 -8.99 -1.67 2.82
C PRO A 132 -9.36 -3.08 2.35
N THR A 133 -8.36 -3.96 2.24
CA THR A 133 -8.61 -5.36 1.89
C THR A 133 -8.63 -6.25 3.13
N GLN A 134 -9.38 -7.34 3.05
CA GLN A 134 -9.31 -8.40 4.04
C GLN A 134 -7.96 -9.11 3.91
N GLY A 135 -7.37 -9.45 5.06
CA GLY A 135 -6.21 -10.34 5.07
C GLY A 135 -6.62 -11.76 4.66
N LYS A 136 -5.68 -12.55 4.16
CA LYS A 136 -5.89 -13.97 3.88
C LYS A 136 -5.34 -14.81 5.01
N ALA A 137 -6.20 -15.56 5.69
CA ALA A 137 -5.79 -16.47 6.74
C ALA A 137 -4.75 -17.47 6.22
N GLY A 138 -3.76 -17.73 7.05
CA GLY A 138 -2.76 -18.77 6.82
C GLY A 138 -3.14 -20.07 7.51
N GLN A 139 -2.25 -21.05 7.45
CA GLN A 139 -2.37 -22.31 8.16
C GLN A 139 -0.98 -22.79 8.57
N ASP A 140 -0.80 -23.17 9.82
CA ASP A 140 0.47 -23.70 10.30
C ASP A 140 0.68 -25.18 9.90
N VAL A 141 1.86 -25.74 10.17
CA VAL A 141 2.17 -27.14 9.84
C VAL A 141 1.36 -28.16 10.66
N PHE A 142 0.69 -27.74 11.73
CA PHE A 142 -0.22 -28.57 12.53
C PHE A 142 -1.66 -28.52 12.01
N GLY A 143 -1.91 -27.81 10.91
CA GLY A 143 -3.24 -27.64 10.34
C GLY A 143 -4.09 -26.57 11.03
N ILE A 144 -3.51 -25.82 11.98
CA ILE A 144 -4.21 -24.77 12.73
C ILE A 144 -4.23 -23.48 11.89
N GLY A 145 -5.42 -22.90 11.72
CA GLY A 145 -5.60 -21.64 11.00
C GLY A 145 -4.89 -20.47 11.71
N ILE A 146 -4.13 -19.70 10.94
CA ILE A 146 -3.47 -18.47 11.41
C ILE A 146 -4.32 -17.28 10.95
N PRO A 147 -4.98 -16.53 11.86
CA PRO A 147 -5.80 -15.40 11.46
C PRO A 147 -4.95 -14.30 10.85
N ALA A 148 -5.43 -13.70 9.76
CA ALA A 148 -4.81 -12.54 9.16
C ALA A 148 -5.44 -11.25 9.69
N LYS A 149 -4.62 -10.21 9.83
CA LYS A 149 -5.10 -8.89 10.22
C LYS A 149 -5.70 -8.19 8.98
N PRO A 150 -6.93 -7.67 9.06
CA PRO A 150 -7.49 -6.85 8.00
C PRO A 150 -6.72 -5.53 7.90
N GLY A 151 -6.75 -4.93 6.71
CA GLY A 151 -6.25 -3.57 6.51
C GLY A 151 -7.02 -2.56 7.36
N LYS A 152 -6.34 -1.48 7.77
CA LYS A 152 -6.98 -0.40 8.51
C LYS A 152 -7.78 0.50 7.57
N ASP A 153 -9.02 0.80 7.94
CA ASP A 153 -9.81 1.80 7.23
C ASP A 153 -9.40 3.23 7.61
N SER A 154 -9.68 4.18 6.73
CA SER A 154 -9.50 5.61 6.97
C SER A 154 -10.68 6.39 6.41
N LYS A 155 -11.05 7.48 7.09
CA LYS A 155 -12.07 8.40 6.61
C LYS A 155 -11.44 9.44 5.69
N LEU A 156 -12.14 9.79 4.62
CA LEU A 156 -11.75 10.92 3.79
C LEU A 156 -11.98 12.22 4.59
N LYS A 157 -10.92 12.98 4.81
CA LYS A 157 -11.02 14.35 5.31
C LYS A 157 -11.30 15.26 4.13
N TYR A 158 -12.10 16.30 4.33
CA TYR A 158 -12.44 17.26 3.28
C TYR A 158 -12.64 18.67 3.85
N GLY A 159 -12.43 19.67 3.00
CA GLY A 159 -12.59 21.08 3.32
C GLY A 159 -13.85 21.68 2.72
N LYS A 160 -13.81 22.98 2.41
CA LYS A 160 -14.94 23.72 1.83
C LYS A 160 -15.03 23.51 0.31
N GLY A 161 -16.22 23.75 -0.24
CA GLY A 161 -16.45 23.71 -1.70
C GLY A 161 -16.36 22.32 -2.32
N VAL A 162 -16.47 21.26 -1.52
CA VAL A 162 -16.49 19.87 -1.97
C VAL A 162 -17.68 19.12 -1.40
N THR A 163 -18.12 18.08 -2.11
CA THR A 163 -19.18 17.16 -1.70
C THR A 163 -18.64 15.74 -1.63
N LEU A 164 -19.20 14.97 -0.71
CA LEU A 164 -18.86 13.56 -0.53
C LEU A 164 -19.94 12.70 -1.22
N SER A 165 -19.55 11.57 -1.82
CA SER A 165 -20.51 10.59 -2.31
C SER A 165 -21.31 9.95 -1.17
N PRO A 166 -22.51 9.39 -1.45
CA PRO A 166 -23.34 8.73 -0.44
C PRO A 166 -22.66 7.57 0.29
N ASP A 167 -21.70 6.90 -0.36
CA ASP A 167 -20.90 5.80 0.20
C ASP A 167 -19.63 6.27 0.94
N GLU A 168 -19.40 7.58 1.04
CA GLU A 168 -18.20 8.19 1.63
C GLU A 168 -16.87 7.79 0.97
N MET A 169 -16.92 7.27 -0.26
CA MET A 169 -15.74 6.77 -0.98
C MET A 169 -15.12 7.79 -1.93
N LYS A 170 -15.84 8.85 -2.32
CA LYS A 170 -15.39 9.80 -3.35
C LYS A 170 -15.69 11.23 -2.95
N ILE A 171 -14.78 12.14 -3.29
CA ILE A 171 -14.96 13.59 -3.09
C ILE A 171 -15.03 14.26 -4.45
N PHE A 172 -16.06 15.08 -4.62
CA PHE A 172 -16.33 15.86 -5.82
C PHE A 172 -16.24 17.35 -5.52
N ALA A 173 -15.95 18.15 -6.54
CA ALA A 173 -16.07 19.60 -6.44
C ALA A 173 -17.55 20.00 -6.33
N ALA A 174 -17.90 20.82 -5.34
CA ALA A 174 -19.26 21.33 -5.18
C ALA A 174 -19.58 22.49 -6.13
N LEU A 175 -18.53 23.13 -6.65
CA LEU A 175 -18.56 24.38 -7.40
C LEU A 175 -17.35 24.48 -8.33
N ASP A 176 -17.44 25.36 -9.33
CA ASP A 176 -16.31 25.70 -10.19
C ASP A 176 -15.32 26.60 -9.43
N GLY A 177 -14.02 26.31 -9.51
CA GLY A 177 -13.03 27.14 -8.83
C GLY A 177 -11.65 26.52 -8.67
N LYS A 178 -10.86 27.09 -7.76
CA LYS A 178 -9.48 26.68 -7.49
C LYS A 178 -9.44 25.49 -6.53
N PHE A 179 -8.88 24.38 -6.97
CA PHE A 179 -8.58 23.22 -6.14
C PHE A 179 -7.26 23.38 -5.39
N VAL A 180 -7.27 23.11 -4.10
CA VAL A 180 -6.08 23.03 -3.25
C VAL A 180 -6.17 21.86 -2.27
N MET A 181 -5.01 21.43 -1.77
CA MET A 181 -4.90 20.54 -0.61
C MET A 181 -4.53 21.39 0.61
N ASP A 182 -5.50 21.67 1.45
CA ASP A 182 -5.36 22.48 2.67
C ASP A 182 -5.32 21.57 3.90
N ASP A 183 -4.18 21.53 4.61
CA ASP A 183 -3.93 20.59 5.73
C ASP A 183 -4.30 19.13 5.40
N GLY A 184 -3.92 18.70 4.19
CA GLY A 184 -4.25 17.36 3.67
C GLY A 184 -5.73 17.14 3.34
N ARG A 185 -6.53 18.20 3.28
CA ARG A 185 -7.95 18.16 2.91
C ARG A 185 -8.16 18.78 1.52
N PRO A 186 -8.86 18.10 0.60
CA PRO A 186 -9.28 18.70 -0.65
C PRO A 186 -10.27 19.83 -0.37
N THR A 187 -9.98 21.00 -0.94
CA THR A 187 -10.80 22.20 -0.81
C THR A 187 -10.91 22.84 -2.19
N VAL A 188 -12.10 23.33 -2.53
CA VAL A 188 -12.32 24.13 -3.74
C VAL A 188 -12.82 25.51 -3.34
N PHE A 189 -12.12 26.53 -3.82
CA PHE A 189 -12.50 27.92 -3.60
C PHE A 189 -13.11 28.52 -4.87
N GLY A 190 -14.38 28.92 -4.78
CA GLY A 190 -15.07 29.64 -5.86
C GLY A 190 -14.62 31.11 -5.96
N GLU A 191 -14.03 31.64 -4.90
CA GLU A 191 -13.43 32.97 -4.88
C GLU A 191 -11.93 32.88 -4.62
N HIS A 192 -11.14 33.70 -5.31
CA HIS A 192 -9.71 33.79 -5.08
C HIS A 192 -9.28 35.25 -4.96
N SER A 193 -8.45 35.54 -3.96
CA SER A 193 -7.85 36.85 -3.75
C SER A 193 -6.34 36.78 -3.93
N ILE A 194 -5.78 37.70 -4.71
CA ILE A 194 -4.36 37.88 -4.90
C ILE A 194 -3.96 39.20 -4.25
N THR A 195 -3.11 39.11 -3.23
CA THR A 195 -2.56 40.27 -2.53
C THR A 195 -1.27 40.68 -3.21
N GLY A 196 -1.30 41.80 -3.94
CA GLY A 196 -0.15 42.32 -4.68
C GLY A 196 -0.35 42.28 -6.19
N ASP A 197 0.73 42.54 -6.92
CA ASP A 197 0.73 42.69 -8.36
C ASP A 197 0.82 41.34 -9.09
N VAL A 198 0.24 41.28 -10.28
CA VAL A 198 0.44 40.15 -11.20
C VAL A 198 1.76 40.38 -11.95
N ASP A 199 2.83 39.75 -11.45
CA ASP A 199 4.21 39.89 -11.90
C ASP A 199 4.85 38.53 -12.24
N MET A 200 6.19 38.47 -12.38
CA MET A 200 6.91 37.22 -12.64
C MET A 200 6.82 36.18 -11.52
N LYS A 201 6.37 36.53 -10.31
CA LYS A 201 6.17 35.58 -9.20
C LYS A 201 4.78 34.95 -9.25
N VAL A 202 3.78 35.71 -9.68
CA VAL A 202 2.39 35.24 -9.77
C VAL A 202 2.11 34.56 -11.11
N GLY A 203 2.64 35.13 -12.19
CA GLY A 203 2.43 34.67 -13.56
C GLY A 203 1.05 35.04 -14.11
N ASN A 204 0.76 34.57 -15.32
CA ASN A 204 -0.57 34.63 -15.91
C ASN A 204 -1.57 33.85 -15.06
N ILE A 205 -2.78 34.41 -14.96
CA ILE A 205 -3.83 33.84 -14.12
C ILE A 205 -4.99 33.43 -15.00
N VAL A 206 -5.38 32.16 -14.88
CA VAL A 206 -6.66 31.68 -15.39
C VAL A 206 -7.46 31.20 -14.19
N PHE A 207 -8.62 31.81 -13.95
CA PHE A 207 -9.50 31.45 -12.85
C PHE A 207 -10.90 31.13 -13.37
N GLY A 208 -11.38 29.93 -13.06
CA GLY A 208 -12.68 29.42 -13.49
C GLY A 208 -13.77 29.49 -12.41
N GLY A 209 -13.52 30.16 -11.29
CA GLY A 209 -14.52 30.36 -10.23
C GLY A 209 -15.30 31.67 -10.39
N SER A 210 -16.20 31.94 -9.44
CA SER A 210 -17.16 33.05 -9.50
C SER A 210 -16.56 34.44 -9.26
N LYS A 211 -15.43 34.55 -8.56
CA LYS A 211 -14.83 35.86 -8.24
C LYS A 211 -13.31 35.80 -8.09
N LEU A 212 -12.61 36.64 -8.85
CA LEU A 212 -11.18 36.91 -8.66
C LEU A 212 -11.00 38.35 -8.18
N THR A 213 -10.30 38.55 -7.07
CA THR A 213 -9.96 39.89 -6.54
C THR A 213 -8.45 40.06 -6.55
N ILE A 214 -7.97 41.16 -7.14
CA ILE A 214 -6.55 41.51 -7.19
C ILE A 214 -6.41 42.86 -6.50
N SER A 215 -5.59 42.91 -5.44
CA SER A 215 -5.39 44.14 -4.67
C SER A 215 -4.29 45.05 -5.25
N GLY A 216 -3.45 44.53 -6.14
CA GLY A 216 -2.40 45.27 -6.85
C GLY A 216 -2.72 45.47 -8.33
N GLU A 217 -1.69 45.76 -9.12
CA GLU A 217 -1.79 46.01 -10.56
C GLU A 217 -1.42 44.77 -11.38
N VAL A 218 -1.98 44.67 -12.59
CA VAL A 218 -1.52 43.69 -13.59
C VAL A 218 -0.38 44.31 -14.38
N LEU A 219 0.85 43.86 -14.16
CA LEU A 219 2.01 44.46 -14.81
C LEU A 219 2.01 44.21 -16.33
N PRO A 220 2.65 45.09 -17.13
CA PRO A 220 2.70 44.93 -18.59
C PRO A 220 3.25 43.57 -19.02
N GLY A 221 2.53 42.90 -19.92
CA GLY A 221 2.92 41.59 -20.45
C GLY A 221 2.33 40.37 -19.70
N PHE A 222 1.58 40.60 -18.61
CA PHE A 222 0.81 39.56 -17.94
C PHE A 222 -0.66 39.60 -18.35
N SER A 223 -1.34 38.46 -18.22
CA SER A 223 -2.76 38.32 -18.56
C SER A 223 -3.54 37.66 -17.44
N VAL A 224 -4.77 38.14 -17.25
CA VAL A 224 -5.75 37.59 -16.32
C VAL A 224 -6.99 37.21 -17.10
N LYS A 225 -7.39 35.94 -17.01
CA LYS A 225 -8.62 35.41 -17.60
C LYS A 225 -9.52 34.89 -16.49
N CYS A 226 -10.69 35.49 -16.35
CA CYS A 226 -11.75 35.02 -15.46
C CYS A 226 -12.95 34.63 -16.32
N ARG A 227 -13.67 33.58 -15.93
CA ARG A 227 -14.92 33.16 -16.57
C ARG A 227 -16.13 33.77 -15.88
#